data_AF-A0A5S9M657-F1
#
_entry.id   AF-A0A5S9M657-F1
#
_cell.length_a   1.000
_cell.length_b   1.000
_cell.length_c   1.000
_cell.angle_alpha   90.00
_cell.angle_beta   90.00
_cell.angle_gamma   90.00
#
_symmetry.space_group_name_H-M   'P 1'
#
loop_
_entity.id
_entity.type
_entity.pdbx_description
1 polymer ?
#
loop_
_entity_poly.entity_id
_entity_poly.type
_entity_poly.pdbx_seq_one_letter_code
_entity_poly.pdbx_strand_id
1 'polypeptide(L)' 'MTLPVELTWVNFQTSKDALGDYAESLRQLFQEAEEELNGQFQLNIQ' A
#
# COMPACT_ATOMS: atom_id res chain seq x y z
N MET A 1 6.23 9.07 -14.78
CA MET A 1 6.12 7.69 -14.28
C MET A 1 5.15 6.94 -15.18
N THR A 2 5.50 5.73 -15.61
CA THR A 2 4.67 4.91 -16.50
C THR A 2 3.99 3.82 -15.69
N LEU A 3 2.69 3.66 -15.87
CA LEU A 3 1.93 2.52 -15.35
C LEU A 3 2.19 1.28 -16.23
N PRO A 4 2.11 0.05 -15.68
CA PRO A 4 1.73 -0.28 -14.31
C PRO A 4 2.86 -0.05 -13.27
N VAL A 5 2.47 0.23 -12.03
CA VAL A 5 3.37 0.45 -10.88
C VAL A 5 3.06 -0.57 -9.79
N GLU A 6 4.11 -1.15 -9.23
CA GLU A 6 4.02 -2.04 -8.08
C GLU A 6 4.73 -1.40 -6.89
N LEU A 7 4.07 -1.39 -5.73
CA LEU A 7 4.60 -0.89 -4.48
C LEU A 7 4.69 -2.05 -3.47
N THR A 8 5.91 -2.35 -3.02
CA THR A 8 6.12 -3.34 -1.94
C THR A 8 6.38 -2.61 -0.63
N TRP A 9 5.50 -2.80 0.35
CA TRP A 9 5.70 -2.36 1.71
C TRP A 9 6.35 -3.49 2.52
N VAL A 10 7.65 -3.34 2.80
CA VAL A 10 8.42 -4.29 3.62
C VAL A 10 8.30 -4.00 5.11
N ASN A 11 8.22 -5.05 5.92
CA ASN A 11 8.09 -4.96 7.39
C ASN A 11 6.88 -4.12 7.81
N PHE A 12 5.71 -4.40 7.23
CA PHE A 12 4.51 -3.62 7.53
C PHE A 12 4.17 -3.66 9.02
N GLN A 13 4.36 -4.80 9.70
CA GLN A 13 4.11 -4.89 11.14
C GLN A 13 4.98 -3.92 11.94
N THR A 14 6.27 -3.79 11.62
CA THR A 14 7.15 -2.80 12.27
C THR A 14 6.68 -1.37 12.00
N SER A 15 6.20 -1.10 10.79
CA SER A 15 5.61 0.20 10.45
C SER A 15 4.32 0.45 11.23
N LYS A 16 3.48 -0.57 11.41
CA LYS A 16 2.25 -0.50 12.20
C LYS A 16 2.53 -0.29 13.68
N ASP A 17 3.56 -0.93 14.22
CA ASP A 17 3.97 -0.73 15.62
C ASP A 17 4.49 0.69 15.87
N ALA A 18 5.18 1.28 14.88
CA ALA A 18 5.75 2.63 14.98
C ALA A 18 4.73 3.75 14.67
N LEU A 19 3.85 3.53 13.69
CA LEU A 19 2.92 4.54 13.16
C LEU A 19 1.49 4.38 13.71
N GLY A 20 1.16 3.23 14.31
CA GLY A 20 -0.18 2.92 14.79
C GLY A 20 -1.21 2.97 13.66
N ASP A 21 -2.33 3.65 13.92
CA ASP A 21 -3.47 3.74 13.00
C ASP A 21 -3.11 4.38 11.65
N TYR A 22 -2.08 5.22 11.58
CA TYR A 22 -1.62 5.82 10.32
C TYR A 22 -1.15 4.78 9.30
N ALA A 23 -0.51 3.69 9.76
CA ALA A 23 -0.12 2.61 8.86
C ALA A 23 -1.35 1.93 8.24
N GLU A 24 -2.43 1.81 9.02
CA GLU A 24 -3.69 1.22 8.56
C GLU A 24 -4.39 2.13 7.56
N SER A 25 -4.44 3.45 7.82
CA SER A 25 -5.01 4.42 6.87
C SER A 25 -4.25 4.47 5.54
N LEU A 26 -2.91 4.40 5.58
CA LEU A 26 -2.10 4.33 4.35
C LEU A 26 -2.34 3.02 3.60
N ARG A 27 -2.45 1.90 4.33
CA ARG A 27 -2.79 0.60 3.73
C ARG A 27 -4.13 0.67 2.99
N GLN A 28 -5.15 1.23 3.63
CA GLN A 28 -6.47 1.40 3.01
C GLN A 28 -6.40 2.27 1.76
N LEU A 29 -5.73 3.42 1.83
CA LEU A 29 -5.56 4.32 0.68
C LEU A 29 -4.92 3.61 -0.52
N PHE A 30 -3.88 2.80 -0.29
CA PHE A 30 -3.24 2.06 -1.37
C PHE A 30 -4.11 0.92 -1.93
N GLN A 31 -4.95 0.30 -1.10
CA GLN A 31 -5.94 -0.69 -1.58
C GLN A 31 -7.03 -0.04 -2.42
N GLU A 32 -7.55 1.11 -2.01
CA GLU A 32 -8.51 1.89 -2.80
C GLU A 32 -7.91 2.27 -4.16
N ALA A 33 -6.64 2.71 -4.17
CA ALA A 33 -5.94 3.01 -5.42
C ALA A 33 -5.76 1.78 -6.32
N GLU A 34 -5.50 0.59 -5.76
CA GLU A 34 -5.41 -0.66 -6.53
C GLU A 34 -6.74 -1.02 -7.20
N GLU A 35 -7.86 -0.84 -6.50
CA GLU A 35 -9.21 -1.04 -7.03
C GLU A 35 -9.54 -0.01 -8.14
N GLU A 36 -9.32 1.27 -7.88
CA GLU A 36 -9.65 2.34 -8.84
C GLU A 36 -8.80 2.29 -10.12
N LEU A 37 -7.52 1.93 -9.98
CA LEU A 37 -6.58 1.90 -11.10
C LEU A 37 -6.63 0.59 -11.89
N ASN A 38 -7.57 -0.32 -11.60
CA ASN A 38 -7.86 -1.53 -12.37
C ASN A 38 -6.60 -2.37 -12.67
N GLY A 39 -5.77 -2.61 -11.65
CA GLY A 39 -4.56 -3.41 -11.78
C GLY A 39 -3.36 -2.68 -12.41
N GLN A 40 -3.47 -1.38 -12.68
CA GLN A 40 -2.31 -0.55 -13.03
C GLN A 40 -1.48 -0.13 -11.82
N PHE A 41 -2.04 -0.27 -10.62
CA PHE A 41 -1.33 -0.15 -9.36
C PHE A 41 -1.52 -1.45 -8.58
N GLN A 42 -0.44 -1.94 -7.97
CA GLN A 42 -0.49 -3.13 -7.12
C GLN A 42 0.25 -2.86 -5.82
N LEU A 43 -0.37 -3.25 -4.70
CA LEU A 43 0.23 -3.17 -3.37
C LEU A 43 0.60 -4.57 -2.89
N ASN A 44 1.89 -4.78 -2.62
CA ASN A 44 2.39 -5.99 -1.99
C ASN A 44 2.86 -5.70 -0.57
N ILE A 45 2.36 -6.43 0.42
CA ILE A 45 2.73 -6.27 1.83
C ILE A 45 3.55 -7.48 2.28
N GLN A 46 4.71 -7.21 2.87
CA GLN A 46 5.64 -8.21 3.42
C GLN A 46 5.92 -8.00 4.90
#